data_AF-A0A7S1WEP6-F1
#
_entry.id   AF-A0A7S1WEP6-F1
#
_cell.length_a   1.000
_cell.length_b   1.000
_cell.length_c   1.000
_cell.angle_alpha   90.00
_cell.angle_beta   90.00
_cell.angle_gamma   90.00
#
_symmetry.space_group_name_H-M   'P 1'
#
loop_
_entity.id
_entity.type
_entity.pdbx_description
1 polymer ?
#
loop_
_entity_poly.entity_id
_entity_poly.type
_entity_poly.pdbx_seq_one_letter_code
_entity_poly.pdbx_strand_id
1 'polypeptide(L)'
;MAAFLRVRVVALGMLWVGSAIADEEGSCKLDAAGQCEAPRAGSVPREGGSRLLPPCQEEFSLEELVAQAPSWCNPALVPAEQRLPKKLQGLFWLKGLPLSDVAACFSTGTWDQETLTATLKVWRDFIFQDSLASRALVGTVYNADFEYHIKFKDSSLSDADIKPVGNRVSSPLVSTFAKVADFPFIESPGGKPGERWSRPSYFGIGDFKVLTNEYEAWKVLDGDLEPLQENADHMVKLLSRKIGGAKILRFSDDCLTQSKPSTAEAARST
;
A
#
# COMPACT_ATOMS: atom_id res chain seq x y z
N MET A 1 -14.91 -9.60 -44.07
CA MET A 1 -14.93 -8.23 -43.52
C MET A 1 -15.14 -8.32 -42.03
N ALA A 2 -14.09 -8.18 -41.21
CA ALA A 2 -14.18 -8.26 -39.76
C ALA A 2 -14.48 -6.86 -39.20
N ALA A 3 -15.64 -6.71 -38.55
CA ALA A 3 -16.03 -5.47 -37.91
C ALA A 3 -15.30 -5.34 -36.57
N PHE A 4 -14.44 -4.32 -36.45
CA PHE A 4 -13.79 -3.94 -35.19
C PHE A 4 -14.82 -3.23 -34.29
N LEU A 5 -15.30 -3.93 -33.26
CA LEU A 5 -16.13 -3.36 -32.21
C LEU A 5 -15.22 -2.57 -31.24
N ARG A 6 -15.22 -1.23 -31.34
CA ARG A 6 -14.57 -0.36 -30.36
C ARG A 6 -15.46 -0.25 -29.12
N VAL A 7 -15.15 -1.00 -28.07
CA VAL A 7 -15.76 -0.81 -26.75
C VAL A 7 -15.14 0.44 -26.11
N ARG A 8 -15.94 1.50 -25.97
CA ARG A 8 -15.57 2.67 -25.16
C ARG A 8 -15.90 2.36 -23.70
N VAL A 9 -14.89 2.22 -22.87
CA VAL A 9 -15.05 2.21 -21.41
C VAL A 9 -15.39 3.63 -20.97
N VAL A 10 -16.62 3.83 -20.53
CA VAL A 10 -17.09 5.11 -19.99
C VAL A 10 -16.56 5.23 -18.56
N ALA A 11 -15.57 6.11 -18.36
CA ALA A 11 -15.13 6.51 -17.04
C ALA A 11 -16.25 7.35 -16.38
N LEU A 12 -16.80 6.88 -15.26
CA LEU A 12 -17.69 7.67 -14.42
C LEU A 12 -16.88 8.81 -13.78
N GLY A 13 -17.09 10.04 -14.25
CA GLY A 13 -16.56 11.24 -13.63
C GLY A 13 -17.33 11.61 -12.36
N MET A 14 -16.63 11.70 -11.24
CA MET A 14 -17.16 12.26 -9.99
C MET A 14 -16.92 13.77 -9.94
N LEU A 15 -17.97 14.52 -9.60
CA LEU A 15 -17.96 15.97 -9.41
C LEU A 15 -17.03 16.38 -8.25
N TRP A 16 -16.28 17.44 -8.49
CA TRP A 16 -15.35 18.09 -7.57
C TRP A 16 -16.07 19.23 -6.83
N VAL A 17 -16.07 19.22 -5.49
CA VAL A 17 -16.48 20.36 -4.65
C VAL A 17 -15.27 20.76 -3.82
N GLY A 18 -14.74 21.97 -4.08
CA GLY A 18 -13.56 22.48 -3.40
C GLY A 18 -13.83 22.80 -1.93
N SER A 19 -12.87 22.47 -1.06
CA SER A 19 -12.79 22.99 0.31
C SER A 19 -11.42 23.64 0.52
N ALA A 20 -11.44 24.82 1.12
CA ALA A 20 -10.26 25.59 1.48
C ALA A 20 -9.55 24.94 2.68
N ILE A 21 -8.22 24.89 2.63
CA ILE A 21 -7.36 24.49 3.74
C ILE A 21 -6.85 25.77 4.40
N ALA A 22 -6.95 25.83 5.72
CA ALA A 22 -6.34 26.89 6.54
C ALA A 22 -4.92 26.45 6.93
N ASP A 23 -3.96 27.38 6.81
CA ASP A 23 -2.57 27.18 7.23
C ASP A 23 -2.46 27.32 8.76
N GLU A 24 -1.99 26.29 9.46
CA GLU A 24 -1.58 26.37 10.88
C GLU A 24 -0.06 26.60 10.97
N GLU A 25 0.35 27.69 11.63
CA GLU A 25 1.74 27.97 11.98
C GLU A 25 2.18 27.10 13.18
N GLY A 26 3.06 26.12 12.94
CA GLY A 26 3.61 25.24 13.98
C GLY A 26 4.84 25.82 14.71
N SER A 27 4.77 25.86 16.04
CA SER A 27 5.87 26.22 16.96
C SER A 27 6.82 25.02 17.21
N CYS A 28 8.14 25.21 17.06
CA CYS A 28 9.16 24.18 17.30
C CYS A 28 9.67 24.22 18.76
N LYS A 29 9.76 23.05 19.42
CA LYS A 29 10.48 22.88 20.71
C LYS A 29 11.95 22.55 20.45
N LEU A 30 12.85 23.30 21.08
CA LEU A 30 14.29 23.05 21.05
C LEU A 30 14.66 21.92 22.02
N ASP A 31 15.57 21.04 21.62
CA ASP A 31 16.14 20.01 22.48
C ASP A 31 17.20 20.58 23.45
N ALA A 32 17.78 19.71 24.29
CA ALA A 32 18.83 20.08 25.23
C ALA A 32 20.12 20.60 24.56
N ALA A 33 20.31 20.36 23.27
CA ALA A 33 21.41 20.86 22.46
C ALA A 33 21.06 22.18 21.74
N GLY A 34 19.86 22.72 21.94
CA GLY A 34 19.38 23.93 21.26
C GLY A 34 19.12 23.71 19.77
N GLN A 35 18.97 22.46 19.33
CA GLN A 35 18.56 22.13 17.97
C GLN A 35 17.05 21.97 17.93
N CYS A 36 16.42 22.52 16.90
CA CYS A 36 15.05 22.15 16.58
C CYS A 36 15.11 20.68 16.17
N GLU A 37 14.63 19.79 17.05
CA GLU A 37 14.32 18.43 16.63
C GLU A 37 13.26 18.60 15.52
N ALA A 38 13.65 18.33 14.28
CA ALA A 38 12.68 18.24 13.20
C ALA A 38 11.61 17.26 13.70
N PRO A 39 10.32 17.63 13.69
CA PRO A 39 9.27 16.74 14.16
C PRO A 39 9.50 15.42 13.44
N ARG A 40 9.81 14.36 14.21
CA ARG A 40 9.83 13.02 13.64
C ARG A 40 8.50 12.91 12.95
N ALA A 41 8.50 12.51 11.67
CA ALA A 41 7.27 12.17 10.97
C ALA A 41 6.62 11.05 11.78
N GLY A 42 5.78 11.48 12.70
CA GLY A 42 5.16 10.67 13.71
C GLY A 42 3.71 10.59 13.32
N SER A 43 3.16 9.40 13.35
CA SER A 43 1.74 9.17 13.22
C SER A 43 0.97 10.09 14.17
N VAL A 44 0.26 11.07 13.64
CA VAL A 44 -0.59 11.96 14.43
C VAL A 44 -1.95 11.28 14.56
N PRO A 45 -2.44 10.98 15.78
CA PRO A 45 -3.82 10.54 15.95
C PRO A 45 -4.77 11.59 15.39
N ARG A 46 -5.76 11.18 14.61
CA ARG A 46 -6.75 12.14 14.09
C ARG A 46 -7.65 12.64 15.22
N GLU A 47 -7.54 13.92 15.57
CA GLU A 47 -8.52 14.59 16.43
C GLU A 47 -9.89 14.64 15.73
N GLY A 48 -10.96 14.24 16.43
CA GLY A 48 -12.33 14.26 15.90
C GLY A 48 -12.79 12.99 15.15
N GLY A 49 -12.29 11.82 15.57
CA GLY A 49 -12.53 10.45 15.07
C GLY A 49 -13.81 10.20 14.25
N SER A 50 -13.75 10.49 12.95
CA SER A 50 -14.63 9.84 11.99
C SER A 50 -14.22 8.37 11.92
N ARG A 51 -15.10 7.45 12.35
CA ARG A 51 -14.91 5.99 12.25
C ARG A 51 -14.73 5.49 10.80
N LEU A 52 -14.79 6.39 9.84
CA LEU A 52 -14.67 6.08 8.41
C LEU A 52 -13.23 5.81 7.98
N LEU A 53 -12.21 6.25 8.72
CA LEU A 53 -10.81 6.07 8.35
C LEU A 53 -10.02 5.34 9.45
N PRO A 54 -8.88 4.71 9.10
CA PRO A 54 -7.93 4.23 10.09
C PRO A 54 -7.52 5.33 11.08
N PRO A 55 -7.20 4.96 12.33
CA PRO A 55 -6.97 5.92 13.41
C PRO A 55 -5.71 6.78 13.21
N CYS A 56 -4.72 6.25 12.49
CA CYS A 56 -3.44 6.91 12.27
C CYS A 56 -3.25 7.22 10.78
N GLN A 57 -2.68 8.38 10.51
CA GLN A 57 -2.26 8.81 9.18
C GLN A 57 -0.85 9.41 9.27
N GLU A 58 -0.01 9.05 8.32
CA GLU A 58 1.34 9.62 8.15
C GLU A 58 1.47 10.16 6.73
N GLU A 59 2.19 11.27 6.58
CA GLU A 59 2.40 11.94 5.31
C GLU A 59 3.89 11.98 4.97
N PHE A 60 4.21 11.68 3.71
CA PHE A 60 5.58 11.62 3.22
C PHE A 60 5.71 12.36 1.89
N SER A 61 6.88 12.97 1.65
CA SER A 61 7.40 13.14 0.29
C SER A 61 7.81 11.78 -0.31
N LEU A 62 8.14 11.76 -1.60
CA LEU A 62 8.59 10.53 -2.27
C LEU A 62 9.92 10.03 -1.71
N GLU A 63 10.81 10.95 -1.36
CA GLU A 63 12.12 10.69 -0.80
C GLU A 63 12.00 10.19 0.65
N GLU A 64 11.17 10.86 1.46
CA GLU A 64 10.87 10.44 2.83
C GLU A 64 10.21 9.06 2.87
N LEU A 65 9.35 8.73 1.91
CA LEU A 65 8.71 7.42 1.84
C LEU A 65 9.75 6.29 1.84
N VAL A 66 10.79 6.39 1.00
CA VAL A 66 11.85 5.36 0.93
C VAL A 66 12.73 5.40 2.17
N ALA A 67 13.14 6.60 2.60
CA ALA A 67 14.05 6.76 3.75
C ALA A 67 13.43 6.27 5.07
N GLN A 68 12.11 6.41 5.24
CA GLN A 68 11.41 6.05 6.46
C GLN A 68 10.75 4.68 6.40
N ALA A 69 10.60 4.07 5.22
CA ALA A 69 10.05 2.72 5.07
C ALA A 69 10.67 1.66 5.99
N PRO A 70 11.99 1.65 6.29
CA PRO A 70 12.56 0.67 7.23
C PRO A 70 11.93 0.65 8.63
N SER A 71 11.32 1.75 9.10
CA SER A 71 10.72 1.80 10.44
C SER A 71 9.36 1.09 10.52
N TRP A 72 8.59 1.13 9.43
CA TRP A 72 7.21 0.63 9.39
C TRP A 72 6.99 -0.53 8.41
N CYS A 73 7.82 -0.68 7.39
CA CYS A 73 7.80 -1.81 6.45
C CYS A 73 8.78 -2.92 6.86
N ASN A 74 8.81 -3.22 8.16
CA ASN A 74 9.82 -4.10 8.74
C ASN A 74 9.25 -5.50 9.00
N PRO A 75 9.83 -6.58 8.43
CA PRO A 75 9.34 -7.94 8.68
C PRO A 75 9.45 -8.36 10.14
N ALA A 76 10.29 -7.69 10.94
CA ALA A 76 10.37 -7.92 12.38
C ALA A 76 9.08 -7.58 13.14
N LEU A 77 8.20 -6.76 12.56
CA LEU A 77 6.89 -6.41 13.13
C LEU A 77 5.87 -7.55 13.01
N VAL A 78 6.19 -8.60 12.24
CA VAL A 78 5.37 -9.79 12.06
C VAL A 78 6.03 -10.96 12.82
N PRO A 79 5.25 -11.82 13.52
CA PRO A 79 5.77 -13.04 14.12
C PRO A 79 6.55 -13.89 13.11
N ALA A 80 7.67 -14.49 13.54
CA ALA A 80 8.63 -15.10 12.62
C ALA A 80 8.02 -16.20 11.74
N GLU A 81 7.09 -16.96 12.30
CA GLU A 81 6.32 -18.04 11.66
C GLU A 81 5.28 -17.55 10.64
N GLN A 82 4.89 -16.28 10.69
CA GLN A 82 3.95 -15.64 9.76
C GLN A 82 4.65 -14.73 8.74
N ARG A 83 5.98 -14.60 8.79
CA ARG A 83 6.71 -13.74 7.86
C ARG A 83 6.66 -14.31 6.45
N LEU A 84 6.48 -13.42 5.47
CA LEU A 84 6.64 -13.79 4.07
C LEU A 84 8.05 -14.31 3.80
N PRO A 85 8.23 -15.23 2.83
CA PRO A 85 9.55 -15.59 2.32
C PRO A 85 10.34 -14.35 1.89
N LYS A 86 11.66 -14.35 2.12
CA LYS A 86 12.54 -13.19 1.87
C LYS A 86 12.40 -12.61 0.46
N LYS A 87 12.19 -13.49 -0.54
CA LYS A 87 11.93 -13.12 -1.94
C LYS A 87 10.78 -12.13 -2.09
N LEU A 88 9.73 -12.26 -1.28
CA LEU A 88 8.50 -11.46 -1.34
C LEU A 88 8.51 -10.27 -0.38
N GLN A 89 9.43 -10.22 0.59
CA GLN A 89 9.54 -9.11 1.51
C GLN A 89 10.05 -7.84 0.80
N GLY A 90 9.64 -6.69 1.31
CA GLY A 90 10.05 -5.38 0.82
C GLY A 90 8.91 -4.37 0.66
N LEU A 91 9.29 -3.17 0.23
CA LEU A 91 8.37 -2.15 -0.28
C LEU A 91 8.38 -2.22 -1.81
N PHE A 92 7.20 -2.29 -2.41
CA PHE A 92 7.02 -2.39 -3.86
C PHE A 92 6.30 -1.16 -4.40
N TRP A 93 6.90 -0.49 -5.37
CA TRP A 93 6.27 0.55 -6.17
C TRP A 93 5.32 -0.07 -7.20
N LEU A 94 4.07 0.39 -7.25
CA LEU A 94 3.04 -0.07 -8.18
C LEU A 94 3.08 0.76 -9.48
N LYS A 95 4.12 0.54 -10.28
CA LYS A 95 4.43 1.26 -11.50
C LYS A 95 3.36 1.05 -12.58
N GLY A 96 2.77 2.15 -13.04
CA GLY A 96 1.77 2.13 -14.12
C GLY A 96 0.33 1.87 -13.64
N LEU A 97 0.11 1.67 -12.34
CA LEU A 97 -1.23 1.55 -11.80
C LEU A 97 -1.99 2.88 -11.97
N PRO A 98 -3.22 2.87 -12.55
CA PRO A 98 -4.01 4.09 -12.76
C PRO A 98 -4.74 4.54 -11.50
N LEU A 99 -4.84 3.66 -10.49
CA LEU A 99 -5.41 3.97 -9.18
C LEU A 99 -4.46 4.87 -8.38
N SER A 100 -4.95 5.33 -7.23
CA SER A 100 -4.20 6.24 -6.37
C SER A 100 -3.18 5.55 -5.46
N ASP A 101 -3.19 4.22 -5.41
CA ASP A 101 -2.17 3.43 -4.74
C ASP A 101 -0.82 3.66 -5.44
N VAL A 102 0.20 3.92 -4.64
CA VAL A 102 1.55 4.25 -5.09
C VAL A 102 2.48 3.08 -4.83
N ALA A 103 2.45 2.54 -3.62
CA ALA A 103 3.32 1.47 -3.19
C ALA A 103 2.58 0.50 -2.27
N ALA A 104 3.16 -0.67 -2.03
CA ALA A 104 2.67 -1.66 -1.09
C ALA A 104 3.84 -2.28 -0.32
N CYS A 105 3.73 -2.32 1.01
CA CYS A 105 4.65 -3.02 1.88
C CYS A 105 4.22 -4.48 2.02
N PHE A 106 5.05 -5.38 1.52
CA PHE A 106 4.80 -6.81 1.64
C PHE A 106 5.40 -7.38 2.94
N SER A 107 6.38 -6.69 3.52
CA SER A 107 7.05 -7.14 4.75
C SER A 107 6.13 -7.27 5.97
N THR A 108 5.04 -6.51 6.02
CA THR A 108 4.04 -6.54 7.11
C THR A 108 2.84 -7.47 6.82
N GLY A 109 2.84 -8.12 5.66
CA GLY A 109 1.88 -9.17 5.34
C GLY A 109 2.05 -10.40 6.21
N THR A 110 1.03 -11.26 6.20
CA THR A 110 1.10 -12.58 6.85
C THR A 110 1.23 -13.68 5.81
N TRP A 111 1.93 -14.75 6.16
CA TRP A 111 2.21 -15.89 5.30
C TRP A 111 1.61 -17.17 5.85
N ASP A 112 0.91 -17.90 4.98
CA ASP A 112 0.49 -19.26 5.21
C ASP A 112 1.35 -20.21 4.37
N GLN A 113 2.22 -20.96 5.05
CA GLN A 113 3.14 -21.91 4.43
C GLN A 113 2.44 -23.13 3.83
N GLU A 114 1.28 -23.55 4.34
CA GLU A 114 0.57 -24.73 3.87
C GLU A 114 -0.09 -24.46 2.51
N THR A 115 -0.68 -23.28 2.36
CA THR A 115 -1.38 -22.89 1.13
C THR A 115 -0.54 -22.05 0.18
N LEU A 116 0.67 -21.66 0.59
CA LEU A 116 1.55 -20.71 -0.10
C LEU A 116 0.84 -19.39 -0.39
N THR A 117 0.16 -18.83 0.62
CA THR A 117 -0.65 -17.62 0.47
C THR A 117 -0.08 -16.48 1.30
N ALA A 118 0.17 -15.33 0.66
CA ALA A 118 0.44 -14.08 1.35
C ALA A 118 -0.86 -13.27 1.49
N THR A 119 -1.10 -12.70 2.68
CA THR A 119 -2.25 -11.85 2.95
C THR A 119 -1.78 -10.43 3.24
N LEU A 120 -2.32 -9.46 2.49
CA LEU A 120 -2.05 -8.03 2.64
C LEU A 120 -3.35 -7.27 2.89
N LYS A 121 -3.42 -6.51 3.98
CA LYS A 121 -4.54 -5.62 4.29
C LYS A 121 -4.39 -4.33 3.50
N VAL A 122 -5.32 -4.03 2.61
CA VAL A 122 -5.15 -2.91 1.67
C VAL A 122 -5.01 -1.57 2.38
N TRP A 123 -5.83 -1.30 3.39
CA TRP A 123 -5.76 -0.01 4.10
C TRP A 123 -4.45 0.20 4.88
N ARG A 124 -3.77 -0.88 5.29
CA ARG A 124 -2.59 -0.84 6.18
C ARG A 124 -1.29 -1.00 5.39
N ASP A 125 -1.27 -1.95 4.48
CA ASP A 125 -0.07 -2.38 3.77
C ASP A 125 0.14 -1.58 2.48
N PHE A 126 -0.85 -0.80 2.01
CA PHE A 126 -0.73 0.04 0.81
C PHE A 126 -0.57 1.51 1.16
N ILE A 127 0.13 2.20 0.27
CA ILE A 127 0.50 3.60 0.40
C ILE A 127 -0.16 4.36 -0.73
N PHE A 128 -0.82 5.47 -0.44
CA PHE A 128 -1.73 6.16 -1.35
C PHE A 128 -1.26 7.59 -1.66
N GLN A 129 -1.67 8.15 -2.78
CA GLN A 129 -1.56 9.59 -3.00
C GLN A 129 -2.45 10.35 -2.00
N ASP A 130 -2.03 11.53 -1.54
CA ASP A 130 -2.92 12.40 -0.76
C ASP A 130 -3.95 13.06 -1.69
N SER A 131 -5.10 12.42 -1.79
CA SER A 131 -6.25 12.94 -2.52
C SER A 131 -7.55 12.57 -1.83
N LEU A 132 -8.61 13.34 -2.10
CA LEU A 132 -9.95 13.04 -1.59
C LEU A 132 -10.43 11.65 -2.04
N ALA A 133 -10.12 11.26 -3.29
CA ALA A 133 -10.46 9.96 -3.83
C ALA A 133 -9.75 8.82 -3.07
N SER A 134 -8.46 9.02 -2.76
CA SER A 134 -7.67 8.06 -1.98
C SER A 134 -8.21 7.89 -0.57
N ARG A 135 -8.51 8.98 0.13
CA ARG A 135 -9.11 8.94 1.47
C ARG A 135 -10.47 8.23 1.44
N ALA A 136 -11.32 8.52 0.45
CA ALA A 136 -12.61 7.83 0.30
C ALA A 136 -12.45 6.32 0.02
N LEU A 137 -11.49 5.94 -0.81
CA LEU A 137 -11.16 4.54 -1.08
C LEU A 137 -10.68 3.84 0.19
N VAL A 138 -9.68 4.41 0.87
CA VAL A 138 -9.12 3.88 2.12
C VAL A 138 -10.20 3.66 3.16
N GLY A 139 -11.10 4.63 3.33
CA GLY A 139 -12.19 4.48 4.28
C GLY A 139 -13.11 3.30 3.94
N THR A 140 -13.38 3.09 2.66
CA THR A 140 -14.19 1.96 2.19
C THR A 140 -13.48 0.63 2.45
N VAL A 141 -12.20 0.50 2.08
CA VAL A 141 -11.44 -0.75 2.25
C VAL A 141 -11.14 -1.05 3.72
N TYR A 142 -10.97 -0.03 4.57
CA TYR A 142 -10.83 -0.16 6.02
C TYR A 142 -12.12 -0.70 6.65
N ASN A 143 -13.28 -0.08 6.35
CA ASN A 143 -14.57 -0.50 6.90
C ASN A 143 -15.04 -1.87 6.38
N ALA A 144 -14.51 -2.31 5.24
CA ALA A 144 -14.77 -3.64 4.70
C ALA A 144 -13.81 -4.73 5.21
N ASP A 145 -12.77 -4.35 5.96
CA ASP A 145 -11.61 -5.20 6.28
C ASP A 145 -11.10 -5.92 5.03
N PHE A 146 -10.85 -5.11 3.99
CA PHE A 146 -10.49 -5.61 2.67
C PHE A 146 -9.01 -5.97 2.61
N GLU A 147 -8.72 -7.15 2.11
CA GLU A 147 -7.39 -7.73 1.99
C GLU A 147 -7.20 -8.44 0.65
N TYR A 148 -5.95 -8.56 0.22
CA TYR A 148 -5.55 -9.37 -0.91
C TYR A 148 -4.93 -10.68 -0.43
N HIS A 149 -5.44 -11.79 -0.95
CA HIS A 149 -4.82 -13.11 -0.83
C HIS A 149 -4.05 -13.38 -2.11
N ILE A 150 -2.72 -13.43 -2.00
CA ILE A 150 -1.78 -13.70 -3.10
C ILE A 150 -1.37 -15.16 -2.97
N LYS A 151 -2.04 -16.05 -3.71
CA LYS A 151 -1.80 -17.48 -3.65
C LYS A 151 -0.82 -17.91 -4.73
N PHE A 152 0.36 -18.37 -4.32
CA PHE A 152 1.39 -18.86 -5.23
C PHE A 152 1.06 -20.26 -5.73
N LYS A 153 1.37 -20.52 -7.00
CA LYS A 153 1.08 -21.81 -7.64
C LYS A 153 2.01 -22.92 -7.16
N ASP A 154 3.23 -22.57 -6.78
CA ASP A 154 4.25 -23.49 -6.30
C ASP A 154 5.31 -22.77 -5.43
N SER A 155 6.29 -23.54 -4.94
CA SER A 155 7.36 -23.07 -4.05
C SER A 155 8.44 -22.22 -4.73
N SER A 156 8.41 -22.04 -6.06
CA SER A 156 9.29 -21.08 -6.74
C SER A 156 8.93 -19.63 -6.38
N LEU A 157 7.67 -19.43 -5.97
CA LEU A 157 7.08 -18.12 -5.70
C LEU A 157 7.30 -17.18 -6.88
N SER A 158 7.04 -17.62 -8.11
CA SER A 158 7.22 -16.83 -9.34
C SER A 158 5.90 -16.54 -10.06
N ASP A 159 4.83 -17.27 -9.72
CA ASP A 159 3.52 -17.12 -10.31
C ASP A 159 2.46 -17.28 -9.21
N ALA A 160 1.55 -16.31 -9.13
CA ALA A 160 0.48 -16.28 -8.15
C ALA A 160 -0.81 -15.70 -8.73
N ASP A 161 -1.92 -16.04 -8.08
CA ASP A 161 -3.23 -15.43 -8.32
C ASP A 161 -3.60 -14.53 -7.13
N ILE A 162 -4.03 -13.30 -7.39
CA ILE A 162 -4.50 -12.39 -6.36
C ILE A 162 -6.02 -12.42 -6.28
N LYS A 163 -6.54 -12.68 -5.07
CA LYS A 163 -7.97 -12.67 -4.77
C LYS A 163 -8.29 -11.58 -3.75
N PRO A 164 -9.19 -10.65 -4.06
CA PRO A 164 -9.71 -9.72 -3.06
C PRO A 164 -10.67 -10.44 -2.10
N VAL A 165 -10.50 -10.21 -0.80
CA VAL A 165 -11.33 -10.77 0.28
C VAL A 165 -11.74 -9.63 1.22
N GLY A 166 -12.90 -9.74 1.86
CA GLY A 166 -13.32 -8.79 2.90
C GLY A 166 -14.67 -9.13 3.52
N ASN A 167 -14.85 -8.75 4.78
CA ASN A 167 -16.00 -9.14 5.61
C ASN A 167 -17.33 -8.52 5.19
N ARG A 168 -17.29 -7.41 4.43
CA ARG A 168 -18.48 -6.71 3.89
C ARG A 168 -18.54 -6.70 2.37
N VAL A 169 -17.83 -7.62 1.73
CA VAL A 169 -17.80 -7.83 0.27
C VAL A 169 -19.12 -8.43 -0.27
N SER A 170 -20.15 -8.59 0.58
CA SER A 170 -21.51 -8.92 0.16
C SER A 170 -22.17 -7.86 -0.73
N SER A 171 -21.54 -6.70 -0.94
CA SER A 171 -21.88 -5.83 -2.06
C SER A 171 -21.83 -6.65 -3.36
N PRO A 172 -22.95 -6.78 -4.09
CA PRO A 172 -23.00 -7.51 -5.35
C PRO A 172 -21.94 -7.03 -6.34
N LEU A 173 -21.54 -5.76 -6.25
CA LEU A 173 -20.53 -5.16 -7.12
C LEU A 173 -19.12 -5.72 -6.86
N VAL A 174 -18.72 -5.85 -5.59
CA VAL A 174 -17.37 -6.36 -5.25
C VAL A 174 -17.30 -7.87 -5.44
N SER A 175 -18.35 -8.60 -5.06
CA SER A 175 -18.42 -10.05 -5.32
C SER A 175 -18.50 -10.39 -6.81
N THR A 176 -19.16 -9.55 -7.63
CA THR A 176 -19.12 -9.70 -9.09
C THR A 176 -17.74 -9.38 -9.62
N PHE A 177 -17.12 -8.28 -9.17
CA PHE A 177 -15.76 -7.90 -9.56
C PHE A 177 -14.75 -9.02 -9.27
N ALA A 178 -14.80 -9.63 -8.09
CA ALA A 178 -13.96 -10.76 -7.71
C ALA A 178 -14.18 -12.03 -8.56
N LYS A 179 -15.35 -12.18 -9.20
CA LYS A 179 -15.66 -13.32 -10.09
C LYS A 179 -15.28 -13.09 -11.55
N VAL A 180 -15.24 -11.84 -11.99
CA VAL A 180 -15.00 -11.48 -13.40
C VAL A 180 -13.59 -10.95 -13.66
N ALA A 181 -12.79 -10.80 -12.61
CA ALA A 181 -11.44 -10.30 -12.72
C ALA A 181 -10.42 -11.34 -12.28
N ASP A 182 -9.50 -11.66 -13.20
CA ASP A 182 -8.28 -12.40 -12.86
C ASP A 182 -7.16 -11.40 -12.67
N PHE A 183 -6.43 -11.59 -11.58
CA PHE A 183 -5.29 -10.77 -11.22
C PHE A 183 -4.06 -11.65 -11.02
N PRO A 184 -3.47 -12.18 -12.09
CA PRO A 184 -2.19 -12.86 -12.01
C PRO A 184 -1.11 -11.91 -11.47
N PHE A 185 -0.13 -12.48 -10.80
CA PHE A 185 1.05 -11.80 -10.27
C PHE A 185 2.26 -12.63 -10.64
N ILE A 186 2.94 -12.19 -11.69
CA ILE A 186 3.93 -12.99 -12.40
C ILE A 186 5.27 -12.30 -12.28
N GLU A 187 6.29 -13.01 -11.80
CA GLU A 187 7.64 -12.50 -11.72
C GLU A 187 8.18 -12.18 -13.12
N SER A 188 8.73 -10.97 -13.29
CA SER A 188 9.25 -10.53 -14.58
C SER A 188 10.51 -11.30 -14.95
N PRO A 189 10.62 -11.83 -16.20
CA PRO A 189 11.83 -12.50 -16.64
C PRO A 189 12.99 -11.50 -16.78
N GLY A 190 14.21 -11.91 -16.43
CA GLY A 190 15.44 -11.15 -16.68
C GLY A 190 15.87 -10.18 -15.58
N GLY A 191 15.15 -10.09 -14.45
CA GLY A 191 15.57 -9.36 -13.25
C GLY A 191 16.16 -10.28 -12.16
N LYS A 192 16.58 -9.71 -11.02
CA LYS A 192 16.88 -10.53 -9.84
C LYS A 192 15.56 -11.12 -9.30
N PRO A 193 15.58 -12.36 -8.77
CA PRO A 193 14.39 -12.97 -8.20
C PRO A 193 13.72 -12.09 -7.12
N GLY A 194 12.42 -11.90 -7.24
CA GLY A 194 11.55 -11.14 -6.36
C GLY A 194 11.57 -9.63 -6.61
N GLU A 195 12.38 -9.14 -7.55
CA GLU A 195 12.59 -7.70 -7.73
C GLU A 195 11.45 -7.03 -8.52
N ARG A 196 10.95 -7.69 -9.58
CA ARG A 196 9.95 -7.11 -10.48
C ARG A 196 8.87 -8.13 -10.81
N TRP A 197 7.64 -7.63 -10.88
CA TRP A 197 6.46 -8.44 -11.13
C TRP A 197 5.53 -7.73 -12.09
N SER A 198 4.96 -8.45 -13.04
CA SER A 198 3.86 -8.00 -13.89
C SER A 198 2.51 -8.33 -13.25
N ARG A 199 1.57 -7.40 -13.42
CA ARG A 199 0.18 -7.45 -12.95
C ARG A 199 -0.76 -7.16 -14.12
N PRO A 200 -0.94 -8.10 -15.06
CA PRO A 200 -1.97 -7.95 -16.06
C PRO A 200 -3.34 -8.08 -15.39
N SER A 201 -4.26 -7.21 -15.79
CA SER A 201 -5.62 -7.15 -15.27
C SER A 201 -6.59 -7.53 -16.38
N TYR A 202 -7.24 -8.68 -16.21
CA TYR A 202 -8.23 -9.18 -17.16
C TYR A 202 -9.64 -8.92 -16.64
N PHE A 203 -10.54 -8.55 -17.54
CA PHE A 203 -11.97 -8.40 -17.22
C PHE A 203 -12.79 -9.24 -18.20
N GLY A 204 -13.73 -10.03 -17.69
CA GLY A 204 -14.59 -10.86 -18.53
C GLY A 204 -15.31 -11.99 -17.78
N ILE A 205 -16.16 -12.74 -18.47
CA ILE A 205 -16.93 -13.84 -17.91
C ILE A 205 -16.50 -15.15 -18.55
N GLY A 206 -16.17 -16.16 -17.73
CA GLY A 206 -15.72 -17.47 -18.22
C GLY A 206 -14.41 -17.36 -19.00
N ASP A 207 -14.39 -17.97 -20.19
CA ASP A 207 -13.22 -17.99 -21.07
C ASP A 207 -13.04 -16.69 -21.88
N PHE A 208 -14.03 -15.79 -21.87
CA PHE A 208 -13.97 -14.51 -22.58
C PHE A 208 -13.38 -13.43 -21.68
N LYS A 209 -12.08 -13.49 -21.43
CA LYS A 209 -11.32 -12.49 -20.65
C LYS A 209 -10.52 -11.58 -21.55
N VAL A 210 -10.67 -10.27 -21.38
CA VAL A 210 -9.94 -9.25 -22.15
C VAL A 210 -8.95 -8.54 -21.25
N LEU A 211 -7.71 -8.40 -21.71
CA LEU A 211 -6.71 -7.58 -21.03
C LEU A 211 -7.18 -6.11 -21.03
N THR A 212 -7.40 -5.55 -19.84
CA THR A 212 -7.88 -4.17 -19.68
C THR A 212 -6.76 -3.22 -19.31
N ASN A 213 -5.78 -3.69 -18.55
CA ASN A 213 -4.64 -2.91 -18.12
C ASN A 213 -3.50 -3.84 -17.69
N GLU A 214 -2.31 -3.28 -17.56
CA GLU A 214 -1.15 -3.94 -16.96
C GLU A 214 -0.37 -2.90 -16.17
N TYR A 215 0.07 -3.29 -14.97
CA TYR A 215 1.02 -2.52 -14.18
C TYR A 215 2.11 -3.45 -13.66
N GLU A 216 3.15 -2.88 -13.08
CA GLU A 216 4.26 -3.64 -12.52
C GLU A 216 4.39 -3.34 -11.02
N ALA A 217 4.87 -4.31 -10.25
CA ALA A 217 5.33 -4.10 -8.89
C ALA A 217 6.86 -4.19 -8.87
N TRP A 218 7.53 -3.07 -8.59
CA TRP A 218 8.99 -2.96 -8.56
C TRP A 218 9.45 -2.79 -7.12
N LYS A 219 10.28 -3.70 -6.64
CA LYS A 219 10.86 -3.62 -5.29
C LYS A 219 11.77 -2.41 -5.18
N VAL A 220 11.50 -1.54 -4.21
CA VAL A 220 12.30 -0.34 -3.89
C VAL A 220 13.04 -0.45 -2.56
N LEU A 221 12.54 -1.30 -1.66
CA LEU A 221 13.18 -1.71 -0.41
C LEU A 221 13.14 -3.23 -0.35
N ASP A 222 14.24 -3.90 -0.02
CA ASP A 222 14.23 -5.35 0.12
C ASP A 222 13.85 -5.83 1.53
N GLY A 223 13.86 -7.15 1.73
CA GLY A 223 13.52 -7.73 3.03
C GLY A 223 14.58 -7.49 4.11
N ASP A 224 15.79 -7.07 3.75
CA ASP A 224 16.85 -6.66 4.67
C ASP A 224 16.77 -5.17 5.02
N LEU A 225 15.74 -4.47 4.50
CA LEU A 225 15.52 -3.04 4.67
C LEU A 225 16.56 -2.19 3.93
N GLU A 226 17.18 -2.76 2.91
CA GLU A 226 18.14 -2.05 2.08
C GLU A 226 17.44 -1.49 0.83
N PRO A 227 17.61 -0.19 0.51
CA PRO A 227 17.02 0.39 -0.70
C PRO A 227 17.63 -0.22 -1.97
N LEU A 228 16.77 -0.60 -2.92
CA LEU A 228 17.20 -0.90 -4.28
C LEU A 228 17.27 0.42 -5.07
N GLN A 229 18.41 1.10 -4.94
CA GLN A 229 18.59 2.50 -5.35
C GLN A 229 18.11 2.80 -6.78
N GLU A 230 18.41 1.93 -7.75
CA GLU A 230 17.96 2.11 -9.14
C GLU A 230 16.43 2.17 -9.25
N ASN A 231 15.73 1.27 -8.57
CA ASN A 231 14.26 1.23 -8.59
C ASN A 231 13.66 2.40 -7.80
N ALA A 232 14.28 2.78 -6.67
CA ALA A 232 13.89 3.94 -5.88
C ALA A 232 14.03 5.26 -6.67
N ASP A 233 15.16 5.46 -7.35
CA ASP A 233 15.41 6.63 -8.20
C ASP A 233 14.40 6.70 -9.36
N HIS A 234 14.10 5.57 -9.99
CA HIS A 234 13.07 5.48 -11.02
C HIS A 234 11.68 5.80 -10.48
N MET A 235 11.32 5.31 -9.30
CA MET A 235 10.07 5.62 -8.63
C MET A 235 9.95 7.13 -8.39
N VAL A 236 10.93 7.76 -7.74
CA VAL A 236 10.94 9.20 -7.44
C VAL A 236 10.83 10.02 -8.72
N LYS A 237 11.63 9.70 -9.74
CA LYS A 237 11.65 10.42 -11.02
C LYS A 237 10.32 10.36 -11.77
N LEU A 238 9.66 9.20 -11.79
CA LEU A 238 8.43 9.02 -12.56
C LEU A 238 7.19 9.47 -11.78
N LEU A 239 7.14 9.22 -10.46
CA LEU A 239 6.02 9.65 -9.64
C LEU A 239 5.99 11.15 -9.40
N SER A 240 7.13 11.82 -9.22
CA SER A 240 7.17 13.28 -9.05
C SER A 240 6.48 14.01 -10.19
N ARG A 241 6.63 13.51 -11.43
CA ARG A 241 5.93 14.00 -12.62
C ARG A 241 4.43 13.67 -12.61
N LYS A 242 4.04 12.49 -12.12
CA LYS A 242 2.65 12.02 -12.10
C LYS A 242 1.81 12.75 -11.04
N ILE A 243 2.36 12.94 -9.84
CA ILE A 243 1.61 13.43 -8.68
C ILE A 243 1.82 14.93 -8.43
N GLY A 244 2.71 15.59 -9.18
CA GLY A 244 2.84 17.05 -9.19
C GLY A 244 3.22 17.66 -7.84
N GLY A 245 3.97 16.92 -7.02
CA GLY A 245 4.36 17.34 -5.66
C GLY A 245 3.32 17.02 -4.57
N ALA A 246 2.20 16.35 -4.91
CA ALA A 246 1.29 15.83 -3.90
C ALA A 246 2.02 14.90 -2.92
N LYS A 247 1.62 14.96 -1.65
CA LYS A 247 2.12 14.08 -0.60
C LYS A 247 1.61 12.66 -0.80
N ILE A 248 2.25 11.74 -0.10
CA ILE A 248 1.88 10.33 -0.05
C ILE A 248 1.42 10.03 1.38
N LEU A 249 0.33 9.27 1.49
CA LEU A 249 -0.28 8.88 2.74
C LEU A 249 -0.05 7.41 3.03
N ARG A 250 0.34 7.13 4.27
CA ARG A 250 0.20 5.81 4.89
C ARG A 250 -0.90 5.89 5.95
N PHE A 251 -1.69 4.84 6.05
CA PHE A 251 -2.66 4.69 7.12
C PHE A 251 -2.27 3.48 7.97
N SER A 252 -2.47 3.57 9.28
CA SER A 252 -2.08 2.51 10.21
C SER A 252 -2.89 2.55 11.49
N ASP A 253 -2.61 1.61 12.38
CA ASP A 253 -3.02 1.56 13.78
C ASP A 253 -1.83 1.70 14.76
N ASP A 254 -0.62 1.96 14.26
CA ASP A 254 0.62 2.02 15.06
C ASP A 254 0.57 3.05 16.19
N CYS A 255 -0.07 4.21 15.96
CA CYS A 255 -0.23 5.27 16.95
C CYS A 255 -1.02 4.82 18.20
N LEU A 256 -1.83 3.77 18.08
CA LEU A 256 -2.56 3.20 19.22
C LEU A 256 -1.63 2.45 20.17
N THR A 257 -0.52 1.90 19.68
CA THR A 257 0.44 1.15 20.49
C THR A 257 1.43 2.07 21.22
N GLN A 258 1.80 3.20 20.60
CA GLN A 258 2.75 4.17 21.15
C GLN A 258 2.17 5.01 22.30
N SER A 259 0.85 5.11 22.39
CA SER A 259 0.17 5.93 23.43
C SER A 259 0.08 5.28 24.81
N LYS A 260 0.48 4.00 24.97
CA LYS A 260 0.58 3.40 26.30
C LYS A 260 1.88 3.86 26.96
N PRO A 261 1.83 4.68 28.04
CA PRO A 261 3.03 5.01 28.78
C PRO A 261 3.66 3.71 29.26
N SER A 262 4.94 3.53 28.94
CA SER A 262 5.74 2.40 29.40
C SER A 262 5.63 2.33 30.91
N THR A 263 4.86 1.36 31.41
CA THR A 263 4.68 1.15 32.86
C THR A 263 6.00 0.75 33.53
N ALA A 264 7.04 0.44 32.73
CA ALA A 264 8.38 0.14 33.18
C ALA A 264 9.15 1.37 33.71
N GLU A 265 8.74 2.59 33.38
CA GLU A 265 9.41 3.80 33.89
C GLU A 265 8.83 4.28 35.24
N ALA A 266 7.58 3.92 35.55
CA ALA A 266 6.97 4.22 36.85
C ALA A 266 7.53 3.37 38.02
N ALA A 267 8.25 2.29 37.74
CA ALA A 267 8.85 1.42 38.75
C ALA A 267 10.31 1.78 39.11
N ARG A 268 10.92 2.80 38.48
CA ARG A 268 12.30 3.24 38.75
C ARG A 268 12.39 4.53 39.59
N SER A 269 11.26 5.05 40.05
CA SER A 269 11.15 6.28 40.82
C SER A 269 10.59 6.09 42.25
N THR A 270 10.59 4.85 42.74
CA THR A 270 10.36 4.48 44.15
C THR A 270 11.57 3.74 44.70
#